data_AF-A0A355WNK7-F1
#
_entry.id   AF-A0A355WNK7-F1
#
_cell.length_a   1.000
_cell.length_b   1.000
_cell.length_c   1.000
_cell.angle_alpha   90.00
_cell.angle_beta   90.00
_cell.angle_gamma   90.00
#
_symmetry.space_group_name_H-M   'P 1'
#
loop_
_entity.id
_entity.type
_entity.pdbx_description
1 polymer ?
#
loop_
_entity_poly.entity_id
_entity_poly.type
_entity_poly.pdbx_seq_one_letter_code
_entity_poly.pdbx_strand_id
1 'polypeptide(L)' 'FLVKQAHGLGAKELGETLRFWSMSIGDFLDEHFETDLIKTHIAGAGIIGTGLGVYSPGTAYVLLHHYMGDVDGAIGAWG' A
#
# COMPACT_ATOMS: atom_id res chain seq x y z
N PHE A 1 9.35 -2.37 -21.95
CA PHE A 1 9.46 -3.49 -20.99
C PHE A 1 8.24 -3.54 -20.05
N LEU A 2 7.99 -2.51 -19.22
CA LEU A 2 6.88 -2.49 -18.25
C LEU A 2 5.48 -2.66 -18.87
N VAL A 3 5.19 -1.98 -19.98
CA VAL A 3 3.90 -2.14 -20.70
C VAL A 3 3.65 -3.59 -21.12
N LYS A 4 4.69 -4.33 -21.52
CA LYS A 4 4.58 -5.76 -21.87
C LYS A 4 4.26 -6.63 -20.64
N GLN A 5 4.82 -6.29 -19.48
CA GLN A 5 4.51 -6.97 -18.22
C GLN A 5 3.08 -6.65 -17.77
N ALA A 6 2.65 -5.40 -17.90
CA ALA A 6 1.27 -4.99 -17.61
C ALA A 6 0.24 -5.69 -18.51
N HIS A 7 0.53 -5.87 -19.81
CA HIS A 7 -0.29 -6.68 -20.70
C HIS A 7 -0.25 -8.19 -20.40
N GLY A 8 0.78 -8.66 -19.70
CA GLY A 8 0.87 -10.03 -19.21
C GLY A 8 0.03 -10.29 -17.96
N LEU A 9 -0.36 -9.24 -17.23
CA LEU A 9 -1.33 -9.33 -16.15
C LEU A 9 -2.74 -9.48 -16.76
N GLY A 10 -3.55 -10.40 -16.21
CA GLY A 10 -4.96 -10.47 -16.55
C GLY A 10 -5.68 -9.15 -16.23
N ALA A 11 -6.82 -8.90 -16.87
CA ALA A 11 -7.57 -7.66 -16.67
C ALA A 11 -7.95 -7.43 -15.20
N LYS A 12 -8.22 -8.51 -14.46
CA LYS A 12 -8.49 -8.48 -13.02
C LYS A 12 -7.26 -8.04 -12.23
N GLU A 13 -6.13 -8.71 -12.42
CA GLU A 13 -4.88 -8.41 -11.70
C GLU A 13 -4.38 -7.00 -11.99
N LEU A 14 -4.50 -6.55 -13.24
CA LEU A 14 -4.19 -5.17 -13.61
C LEU A 14 -5.13 -4.18 -12.90
N GLY A 15 -6.43 -4.49 -12.85
CA GLY A 15 -7.43 -3.69 -12.14
C GLY A 15 -7.13 -3.57 -10.64
N GLU A 16 -6.87 -4.69 -9.96
CA GLU A 16 -6.52 -4.69 -8.54
C GLU A 16 -5.20 -3.99 -8.26
N THR A 17 -4.21 -4.12 -9.14
CA THR A 17 -2.93 -3.41 -9.01
C THR A 17 -3.17 -1.89 -9.08
N LEU A 18 -3.90 -1.41 -10.08
CA LEU A 18 -4.21 0.02 -10.22
C LEU A 18 -5.05 0.54 -9.05
N ARG A 19 -6.02 -0.26 -8.59
CA ARG A 19 -6.85 0.05 -7.43
C ARG A 19 -5.99 0.18 -6.17
N PHE A 20 -5.13 -0.79 -5.88
CA PHE A 20 -4.22 -0.75 -4.73
C PHE A 20 -3.29 0.48 -4.79
N TRP A 21 -2.78 0.82 -5.98
CA TRP A 21 -1.89 1.97 -6.17
C TRP A 21 -2.57 3.32 -5.96
N SER A 22 -3.89 3.40 -6.11
CA SER A 22 -4.64 4.66 -6.09
C SER A 22 -5.55 4.81 -4.88
N MET A 23 -5.92 3.72 -4.20
CA MET A 23 -6.80 3.76 -3.04
C MET A 23 -6.08 4.26 -1.77
N SER A 24 -6.87 4.64 -0.77
CA SER A 24 -6.32 5.04 0.52
C SER A 24 -5.97 3.83 1.40
N ILE A 25 -5.06 4.01 2.36
CA ILE A 25 -4.73 2.97 3.33
C ILE A 25 -5.94 2.64 4.21
N GLY A 26 -6.78 3.64 4.54
CA GLY A 26 -8.02 3.44 5.28
C GLY A 26 -8.96 2.47 4.55
N ASP A 27 -9.28 2.75 3.28
CA ASP A 27 -10.16 1.90 2.48
C ASP A 27 -9.59 0.48 2.33
N PHE A 28 -8.27 0.37 2.19
CA PHE A 28 -7.62 -0.93 2.05
C PHE A 28 -7.73 -1.75 3.32
N LEU A 29 -7.52 -1.13 4.49
CA LEU A 29 -7.60 -1.82 5.76
C LEU A 29 -9.04 -2.20 6.14
N ASP A 30 -10.04 -1.39 5.77
CA ASP A 30 -11.45 -1.68 6.01
C ASP A 30 -11.94 -2.95 5.27
N GLU A 31 -11.29 -3.32 4.15
CA GLU A 31 -11.60 -4.58 3.45
C GLU A 31 -11.00 -5.83 4.10
N HIS A 32 -9.98 -5.67 4.94
CA HIS A 32 -9.19 -6.77 5.48
C HIS A 32 -9.35 -6.95 7.00
N PHE A 33 -9.77 -5.90 7.71
CA PHE A 33 -9.85 -5.90 9.17
C PHE A 33 -11.12 -5.21 9.68
N GLU A 34 -11.73 -5.82 10.69
CA GLU A 34 -12.92 -5.27 11.34
C GLU A 34 -12.57 -4.31 12.49
N THR A 35 -11.43 -4.52 13.17
CA THR A 35 -11.09 -3.82 14.42
C THR A 35 -10.33 -2.52 14.16
N ASP A 36 -10.87 -1.40 14.62
CA ASP A 36 -10.27 -0.06 14.46
C ASP A 36 -8.89 0.06 15.11
N LEU A 37 -8.62 -0.67 16.20
CA LEU A 37 -7.30 -0.69 16.85
C LEU A 37 -6.23 -1.25 15.90
N ILE A 38 -6.53 -2.35 15.20
CA ILE A 38 -5.62 -2.97 14.24
C ILE A 38 -5.44 -2.05 13.04
N LYS A 39 -6.54 -1.53 12.50
CA LYS A 39 -6.50 -0.58 11.37
C LYS A 39 -5.64 0.64 11.70
N THR A 40 -5.85 1.24 12.87
CA THR A 40 -5.08 2.40 13.35
C THR A 40 -3.59 2.08 13.52
N HIS A 41 -3.26 0.90 14.08
CA HIS A 41 -1.88 0.47 14.25
C HIS A 41 -1.13 0.35 12.92
N ILE A 42 -1.78 -0.17 11.87
CA ILE A 42 -1.16 -0.38 10.55
C ILE A 42 -1.16 0.91 9.72
N ALA A 43 -2.20 1.74 9.82
CA ALA A 43 -2.39 2.93 8.97
C ALA A 43 -1.23 3.93 9.06
N GLY A 44 -0.53 4.00 10.20
CA GLY A 44 0.65 4.88 10.36
C GLY A 44 1.73 4.61 9.31
N ALA A 45 1.99 3.35 8.98
CA ALA A 45 2.93 2.99 7.94
C ALA A 45 2.45 3.39 6.53
N GLY A 46 1.15 3.59 6.31
CA GLY A 46 0.61 4.06 5.04
C GLY A 46 0.71 5.57 4.80
N ILE A 47 1.11 6.36 5.81
CA ILE A 47 1.16 7.83 5.69
C ILE A 47 2.50 8.45 6.09
N ILE A 48 3.39 7.70 6.72
CA ILE A 48 4.64 8.22 7.24
C ILE A 48 5.52 8.82 6.13
N GLY A 49 6.06 10.01 6.36
CA GLY A 49 6.87 10.74 5.38
C GLY A 49 6.11 11.40 4.22
N THR A 50 4.78 11.22 4.11
CA THR A 50 3.99 11.73 2.97
C THR A 50 3.36 13.11 3.19
N GLY A 51 3.12 13.50 4.45
CA GLY A 51 2.32 14.68 4.78
C GLY A 51 0.81 14.55 4.47
N LEU A 52 0.34 13.35 4.09
CA LEU A 52 -1.05 13.06 3.76
C LEU A 52 -1.80 12.41 4.93
N GLY A 53 -3.14 12.31 4.81
CA GLY A 53 -4.01 11.63 5.77
C GLY A 53 -4.33 10.18 5.38
N VAL A 54 -4.85 9.40 6.32
CA VAL A 54 -5.12 7.95 6.13
C VAL A 54 -6.16 7.63 5.04
N TYR A 55 -6.99 8.60 4.67
CA TYR A 55 -7.98 8.49 3.59
C TYR A 55 -7.54 9.22 2.30
N SER A 56 -6.29 9.68 2.21
CA SER A 56 -5.77 10.29 0.99
C SER A 56 -5.46 9.22 -0.08
N PRO A 57 -5.75 9.46 -1.37
CA PRO A 57 -5.44 8.53 -2.45
C PRO A 57 -3.96 8.14 -2.49
N GLY A 58 -3.69 6.88 -2.81
CA GLY A 58 -2.34 6.31 -2.98
C GLY A 58 -1.63 5.93 -1.67
N THR A 59 -2.22 6.19 -0.51
CA THR A 59 -1.62 5.85 0.79
C THR A 59 -1.58 4.32 1.04
N ALA A 60 -2.42 3.52 0.36
CA ALA A 60 -2.30 2.05 0.43
C ALA A 60 -0.97 1.55 -0.16
N TYR A 61 -0.51 2.14 -1.26
CA TYR A 61 0.78 1.78 -1.85
C TYR A 61 1.96 2.17 -0.95
N VAL A 62 1.86 3.26 -0.18
CA VAL A 62 2.90 3.68 0.76
C VAL A 62 3.15 2.61 1.83
N LEU A 63 2.10 1.92 2.30
CA LEU A 63 2.27 0.75 3.16
C LEU A 63 3.16 -0.29 2.48
N LEU A 64 2.84 -0.67 1.24
CA LEU A 64 3.65 -1.66 0.52
C LEU A 64 5.09 -1.20 0.33
N HIS A 65 5.34 0.08 -0.01
CA HIS A 65 6.71 0.58 -0.14
C HIS A 65 7.52 0.40 1.15
N HIS A 66 6.91 0.68 2.30
CA HIS A 66 7.58 0.52 3.58
C HIS A 66 7.80 -0.94 3.97
N TYR A 67 7.09 -1.90 3.38
CA TYR A 67 7.31 -3.33 3.61
C TYR A 67 8.14 -4.02 2.50
N MET A 68 8.23 -3.43 1.31
CA MET A 68 9.07 -3.93 0.21
C MET A 68 10.55 -3.57 0.40
N GLY A 69 10.86 -2.55 1.20
CA GLY A 69 12.22 -2.10 1.48
C GLY A 69 12.94 -2.97 2.51
N ASP A 70 14.27 -2.94 2.44
CA ASP A 70 15.18 -3.55 3.40
C ASP A 70 16.34 -2.58 3.64
N VAL A 71 16.78 -2.47 4.89
CA VAL A 71 18.01 -1.73 5.26
C VAL A 71 18.91 -2.69 6.02
N ASP A 72 20.10 -2.98 5.47
CA ASP A 72 21.10 -3.86 6.05
C ASP A 72 20.58 -5.26 6.46
N GLY A 73 19.63 -5.82 5.70
CA GLY A 73 19.02 -7.13 5.97
C GLY A 73 17.83 -7.09 6.95
N ALA A 74 17.42 -5.91 7.41
CA ALA A 74 16.17 -5.71 8.16
C ALA A 74 14.99 -5.33 7.25
N ILE A 75 14.13 -6.32 6.97
CA ILE A 75 12.93 -6.15 6.13
C ILE A 75 11.97 -5.17 6.80
N GLY A 76 11.46 -4.23 6.02
CA GLY A 76 10.57 -3.18 6.50
C GLY A 76 11.26 -2.12 7.35
N ALA A 77 12.61 -2.17 7.45
CA ALA A 77 13.37 -1.07 7.99
C ALA A 77 13.42 0.11 7.02
N TRP A 78 13.75 1.25 7.58
CA TRP A 78 13.54 2.58 7.05
C TRP A 78 14.83 3.37 7.23
N GLY A 79 15.31 3.96 6.14
CA GLY A 79 16.57 4.69 6.00
C GLY A 79 16.62 5.40 4.65
#